data_AF-A0A941FDA8-F1
#
_entry.id   AF-A0A941FDA8-F1
#
_cell.length_a   1.000
_cell.length_b   1.000
_cell.length_c   1.000
_cell.angle_alpha   90.00
_cell.angle_beta   90.00
_cell.angle_gamma   90.00
#
_symmetry.space_group_name_H-M   'P 1'
#
loop_
_entity.id
_entity.type
_entity.pdbx_description
1 polymer ?
#
loop_
_entity_poly.entity_id
_entity_poly.type
_entity_poly.pdbx_seq_one_letter_code
_entity_poly.pdbx_strand_id
1 'polypeptide(L)'
;MRQQVVIVGGGPVGSLLAHELALQGARAVVLERAATPSREIKAGTLHARTAQLLDRRGLLEEVALSATWAPARFHFSGSWGWTSERSWTRARCSSAARRRTPNRSSPSGR
;
A
#
# COMPACT_ATOMS: atom_id res chain seq x y z
N MET A 1 -21.67 12.22 -20.82
CA MET A 1 -22.72 11.63 -19.96
C MET A 1 -22.19 11.54 -18.54
N ARG A 2 -22.95 11.98 -17.53
CA ARG A 2 -22.53 11.91 -16.11
C ARG A 2 -22.97 10.57 -15.53
N GLN A 3 -22.13 9.54 -15.61
CA GLN A 3 -22.40 8.27 -14.95
C GLN A 3 -22.03 8.39 -13.45
N GLN A 4 -22.96 7.99 -12.59
CA GLN A 4 -22.74 7.89 -11.14
C GLN A 4 -22.55 6.41 -10.82
N VAL A 5 -21.43 6.08 -10.17
CA VAL A 5 -21.08 4.70 -9.83
C VAL A 5 -21.38 4.47 -8.36
N VAL A 6 -22.06 3.36 -8.05
CA VAL A 6 -22.23 2.90 -6.66
C VAL A 6 -21.34 1.68 -6.47
N ILE A 7 -20.49 1.72 -5.45
CA ILE A 7 -19.59 0.63 -5.05
C ILE A 7 -20.14 0.08 -3.74
N VAL A 8 -20.43 -1.22 -3.71
CA VAL A 8 -20.90 -1.89 -2.50
C VAL A 8 -19.72 -2.63 -1.87
N GLY A 9 -19.32 -2.19 -0.68
CA GLY A 9 -18.19 -2.71 0.09
C GLY A 9 -17.05 -1.70 0.24
N GLY A 10 -16.79 -1.27 1.47
CA GLY A 10 -15.71 -0.36 1.88
C GLY A 10 -14.37 -1.05 2.15
N GLY A 11 -14.18 -2.27 1.65
CA GLY A 11 -12.93 -3.00 1.80
C GLY A 11 -11.77 -2.42 0.98
N PRO A 12 -10.59 -3.07 1.01
CA PRO A 12 -9.41 -2.62 0.25
C PRO A 12 -9.68 -2.48 -1.25
N VAL A 13 -10.44 -3.41 -1.84
CA VAL A 13 -10.78 -3.39 -3.27
C VAL A 13 -11.74 -2.25 -3.60
N GLY A 14 -12.82 -2.08 -2.83
CA GLY A 14 -13.82 -1.04 -3.08
C GLY A 14 -13.26 0.37 -2.91
N SER A 15 -12.44 0.58 -1.87
CA SER A 15 -11.77 1.87 -1.64
C SER A 15 -10.75 2.20 -2.72
N LEU A 16 -9.96 1.21 -3.16
CA LEU A 16 -9.02 1.39 -4.26
C LEU A 16 -9.75 1.65 -5.60
N LEU A 17 -10.85 0.95 -5.88
CA LEU A 17 -11.66 1.20 -7.07
C LEU A 17 -12.26 2.61 -7.06
N ALA A 18 -12.77 3.07 -5.90
CA ALA A 18 -13.28 4.43 -5.75
C ALA A 18 -12.18 5.47 -6.05
N HIS A 19 -10.96 5.24 -5.57
CA HIS A 19 -9.80 6.08 -5.85
C HIS A 19 -9.48 6.11 -7.36
N GLU A 20 -9.43 4.96 -8.03
CA GLU A 20 -9.17 4.90 -9.48
C GLU A 20 -10.24 5.65 -10.27
N LEU A 21 -11.52 5.48 -9.92
CA LEU A 21 -12.63 6.19 -10.58
C LEU A 21 -12.53 7.71 -10.36
N ALA A 22 -12.16 8.14 -9.16
CA ALA A 22 -11.94 9.56 -8.86
C ALA A 22 -10.79 10.14 -9.70
N LEU A 23 -9.69 9.40 -9.87
CA LEU A 23 -8.57 9.82 -10.74
C LEU A 23 -8.98 9.95 -12.21
N GLN A 24 -9.97 9.18 -12.67
CA GLN A 24 -10.53 9.29 -14.02
C GLN A 24 -11.66 10.32 -14.13
N GLY A 25 -11.95 11.08 -13.07
CA GLY A 25 -13.00 12.11 -13.05
C GLY A 25 -14.44 11.56 -12.93
N ALA A 26 -14.60 10.28 -12.61
CA ALA A 26 -15.91 9.68 -12.36
C ALA A 26 -16.34 9.88 -10.91
N ARG A 27 -17.63 10.17 -10.69
CA ARG A 27 -18.20 10.31 -9.34
C ARG A 27 -18.68 8.94 -8.84
N ALA A 28 -18.07 8.46 -7.77
CA ALA A 28 -18.42 7.21 -7.10
C ALA A 28 -18.89 7.44 -5.67
N VAL A 29 -19.86 6.64 -5.22
CA VAL A 29 -20.30 6.54 -3.82
C VAL A 29 -20.04 5.13 -3.33
N VAL A 30 -19.37 5.00 -2.18
CA VAL A 30 -19.10 3.71 -1.54
C VAL A 30 -20.13 3.49 -0.43
N LEU A 31 -20.79 2.32 -0.46
CA LEU A 31 -21.71 1.88 0.58
C LEU A 31 -21.07 0.75 1.36
N GLU A 32 -20.91 0.93 2.67
CA GLU A 32 -20.41 -0.08 3.59
C GLU A 32 -21.40 -0.26 4.73
N ARG A 33 -21.63 -1.50 5.13
CA ARG A 33 -22.56 -1.83 6.22
C ARG A 33 -21.93 -1.54 7.58
N ALA A 34 -20.63 -1.78 7.72
CA ALA A 34 -19.90 -1.52 8.96
C ALA A 34 -19.64 -0.01 9.15
N ALA A 35 -19.98 0.51 10.32
CA ALA A 35 -19.72 1.92 10.65
C ALA A 35 -18.21 2.22 10.83
N THR A 36 -17.42 1.20 11.14
CA THR A 36 -15.97 1.30 11.36
C THR A 36 -15.24 0.16 10.64
N PRO A 37 -13.99 0.35 10.20
CA PRO A 37 -13.17 -0.73 9.67
C PRO A 37 -13.06 -1.89 10.66
N SER A 38 -13.21 -3.13 10.17
CA SER A 38 -12.98 -4.31 11.00
C SER A 38 -11.49 -4.38 11.39
N ARG A 39 -11.23 -4.78 12.63
CA ARG A 39 -9.86 -5.02 13.15
C ARG A 39 -9.33 -6.42 12.81
N GLU A 40 -10.17 -7.27 12.23
CA GLU A 40 -9.78 -8.61 11.84
C GLU A 40 -8.93 -8.60 10.57
N ILE A 41 -7.82 -9.33 10.59
CA ILE A 41 -6.98 -9.52 9.41
C ILE A 41 -7.66 -10.53 8.50
N LYS A 42 -8.34 -10.03 7.47
CA LYS A 42 -8.99 -10.86 6.43
C LYS A 42 -8.02 -11.30 5.33
N ALA A 43 -6.95 -10.52 5.13
CA ALA A 43 -5.88 -10.83 4.18
C ALA A 43 -4.55 -10.31 4.76
N GLY A 44 -3.63 -11.23 5.06
CA GLY A 44 -2.34 -10.91 5.69
C GLY A 44 -1.19 -10.69 4.70
N THR A 45 -1.41 -10.86 3.40
CA THR A 45 -0.34 -10.84 2.38
C THR A 45 -0.66 -9.83 1.29
N LEU A 46 0.31 -8.97 0.99
CA LEU A 46 0.28 -8.08 -0.17
C LEU A 46 1.15 -8.63 -1.29
N HIS A 47 0.54 -9.02 -2.41
CA HIS A 47 1.29 -9.50 -3.56
C HIS A 47 2.10 -8.37 -4.22
N ALA A 48 3.23 -8.73 -4.85
CA ALA A 48 4.10 -7.77 -5.54
C ALA A 48 3.34 -6.91 -6.57
N ARG A 49 2.37 -7.50 -7.27
CA ARG A 49 1.54 -6.76 -8.24
C ARG A 49 0.68 -5.69 -7.57
N THR A 50 0.07 -6.02 -6.43
CA THR A 50 -0.71 -5.06 -5.64
C THR A 50 0.19 -3.98 -5.07
N ALA A 51 1.38 -4.34 -4.58
CA ALA A 51 2.36 -3.38 -4.08
C ALA A 51 2.80 -2.38 -5.18
N GLN A 52 3.05 -2.86 -6.41
CA GLN A 52 3.35 -2.00 -7.55
C GLN A 52 2.19 -1.07 -7.93
N LEU A 53 0.95 -1.54 -7.81
CA LEU A 53 -0.22 -0.71 -8.07
C LEU A 53 -0.33 0.42 -7.04
N LEU A 54 -0.16 0.10 -5.75
CA LEU A 54 -0.16 1.11 -4.69
C LEU A 54 1.00 2.11 -4.83
N ASP A 55 2.18 1.64 -5.27
CA ASP A 55 3.35 2.50 -5.54
C ASP A 55 3.05 3.53 -6.64
N ARG A 56 2.39 3.10 -7.73
CA ARG A 56 1.97 3.98 -8.83
C ARG A 56 0.94 5.04 -8.40
N ARG A 57 0.27 4.82 -7.27
CA ARG A 57 -0.70 5.76 -6.68
C ARG A 57 -0.14 6.54 -5.50
N GLY A 58 1.13 6.31 -5.13
CA GLY A 58 1.76 6.94 -3.97
C GLY A 58 1.25 6.43 -2.61
N LEU A 59 0.38 5.42 -2.59
CA LEU A 59 -0.30 4.92 -1.38
C LEU A 59 0.53 3.88 -0.63
N LEU A 60 1.60 3.38 -1.25
CA LEU A 60 2.36 2.26 -0.70
C LEU A 60 3.08 2.60 0.60
N GLU A 61 3.60 3.82 0.73
CA GLU A 61 4.30 4.25 1.96
C GLU A 61 3.32 4.36 3.13
N GLU A 62 2.12 4.90 2.91
CA GLU A 62 1.06 4.98 3.92
C GLU A 62 0.60 3.58 4.38
N VAL A 63 0.45 2.66 3.44
CA VAL A 63 0.10 1.25 3.74
C VAL A 63 1.23 0.57 4.52
N ALA A 64 2.50 0.84 4.18
CA ALA A 64 3.65 0.28 4.87
C ALA A 64 3.83 0.83 6.30
N LEU A 65 3.44 2.07 6.56
CA LEU A 65 3.45 2.66 7.91
C LEU A 65 2.36 2.07 8.82
N SER A 66 1.26 1.63 8.22
CA SER A 66 0.08 1.12 8.95
C SER A 66 0.13 -0.39 9.19
N ALA A 67 1.09 -1.10 8.59
CA ALA A 67 1.18 -2.56 8.65
C ALA A 67 2.58 -3.03 9.06
N THR A 68 2.65 -4.10 9.84
CA THR A 68 3.90 -4.82 10.08
C THR A 68 4.28 -5.56 8.80
N TRP A 69 5.17 -4.97 7.99
CA TRP A 69 5.64 -5.58 6.75
C TRP A 69 6.70 -6.65 7.02
N ALA A 70 6.39 -7.89 6.66
CA ALA A 70 7.36 -8.99 6.62
C ALA A 70 7.29 -9.71 5.28
N PRO A 71 8.43 -10.16 4.71
CA PRO A 71 8.41 -11.06 3.56
C PRO A 71 7.62 -12.32 3.91
N ALA A 72 6.49 -12.52 3.25
CA ALA A 72 5.69 -13.73 3.40
C ALA A 72 5.93 -14.66 2.22
N ARG A 73 6.21 -15.93 2.50
CA ARG A 73 6.09 -16.99 1.50
C ARG A 73 4.59 -17.22 1.29
N PHE A 74 4.13 -17.11 0.05
CA PHE A 74 2.75 -17.43 -0.29
C PHE A 74 2.73 -18.60 -1.27
N HIS A 75 1.69 -19.42 -1.15
CA HIS A 75 1.47 -20.56 -2.02
C HIS A 75 0.69 -20.09 -3.24
N PHE A 76 1.28 -20.23 -4.42
CA PHE A 76 0.56 -19.99 -5.67
C PHE A 76 0.58 -21.26 -6.50
N SER A 77 -0.61 -21.76 -6.85
CA SER A 77 -0.79 -22.92 -7.73
C SER A 77 0.07 -24.15 -7.35
N GLY A 78 0.00 -24.61 -6.10
CA GLY A 78 0.69 -25.84 -5.70
C GLY A 78 2.21 -25.73 -5.51
N SER A 79 2.86 -24.62 -5.91
CA SER A 79 4.31 -24.45 -5.75
C SER A 79 4.70 -23.68 -4.47
N TRP A 80 5.44 -24.33 -3.56
CA TRP A 80 6.06 -23.69 -2.42
C TRP A 80 7.31 -22.90 -2.84
N GLY A 81 7.48 -21.66 -2.35
CA GLY A 81 8.78 -20.98 -2.39
C GLY A 81 8.93 -19.76 -3.31
N TRP A 82 7.84 -19.20 -3.85
CA TRP A 82 7.92 -17.88 -4.49
C TRP A 82 7.99 -16.78 -3.42
N THR A 83 9.18 -16.21 -3.19
CA THR A 83 9.36 -14.96 -2.45
C THR A 83 9.59 -13.81 -3.43
N SER A 84 8.92 -12.67 -3.22
CA SER A 84 9.09 -11.43 -4.00
C SER A 84 10.44 -10.72 -3.76
N GLU A 85 11.37 -11.42 -3.12
CA GLU A 85 12.51 -10.88 -2.38
C GLU A 85 13.65 -10.34 -3.26
N ARG A 86 13.71 -10.72 -4.55
CA ARG A 86 14.91 -10.45 -5.34
C ARG A 86 15.06 -9.01 -5.87
N SER A 87 14.00 -8.21 -6.00
CA SER A 87 14.09 -6.91 -6.70
C SER A 87 13.66 -5.69 -5.88
N TRP A 88 12.89 -5.84 -4.81
CA TRP A 88 12.11 -4.71 -4.27
C TRP A 88 12.67 -4.11 -2.97
N THR A 89 13.20 -4.94 -2.07
CA THR A 89 13.87 -4.50 -0.84
C THR A 89 15.15 -3.70 -1.12
N ARG A 90 15.90 -4.08 -2.16
CA ARG A 90 17.15 -3.38 -2.55
C ARG A 90 16.86 -1.98 -3.16
N ALA A 91 15.72 -1.80 -3.82
CA ALA A 91 15.32 -0.53 -4.43
C ALA A 91 14.87 0.53 -3.41
N ARG A 92 14.35 0.12 -2.25
CA ARG A 92 13.78 1.04 -1.24
C ARG A 92 14.71 1.32 -0.06
N CYS A 93 15.58 0.38 0.31
CA CYS A 93 16.58 0.61 1.35
C CYS A 93 17.53 1.78 0.99
N SER A 94 17.76 2.01 -0.31
CA SER A 94 18.58 3.12 -0.81
C SER A 94 17.86 4.49 -0.83
N SER A 95 16.54 4.55 -0.71
CA SER A 95 15.77 5.80 -0.67
C SER A 95 15.37 6.22 0.74
N ALA A 96 15.08 5.27 1.64
CA ALA A 96 14.83 5.54 3.06
C ALA A 96 16.09 5.96 3.83
N ALA A 97 17.26 5.41 3.49
CA ALA A 97 18.53 5.77 4.12
C ALA A 97 19.00 7.20 3.79
N ARG A 98 18.48 7.82 2.72
CA ARG A 98 18.90 9.16 2.26
C ARG A 98 18.21 10.32 2.97
N ARG A 99 17.15 10.08 3.75
CA ARG A 99 16.37 11.13 4.43
C ARG A 99 16.65 11.26 5.94
N ARG A 100 17.59 10.48 6.49
CA ARG A 100 17.99 10.56 7.90
C ARG A 100 19.50 10.76 8.05
N THR A 101 19.99 11.93 7.69
CA THR A 101 21.18 12.51 8.34
C THR A 101 20.74 13.79 9.05
N PRO A 102 20.63 13.79 10.39
CA PRO A 102 20.66 15.04 11.12
C PRO A 102 22.06 15.64 10.94
N ASN A 103 22.14 16.82 10.35
CA ASN A 103 23.33 17.66 10.32
C ASN A 103 23.80 17.91 11.78
N ARG A 104 24.76 17.11 12.26
CA ARG A 104 25.57 17.47 13.43
C ARG A 104 26.74 18.32 12.94
N SER A 105 26.49 19.61 12.79
CA SER A 105 27.53 20.63 12.79
C SER A 105 27.88 20.92 14.25
N SER A 106 29.00 20.35 14.69
CA SER A 106 29.69 20.78 15.90
C SER A 106 30.29 22.18 15.68
N PRO A 107 30.22 23.11 16.64
CA PRO A 107 31.20 24.17 16.74
C PRO A 107 32.21 23.81 17.83
N SER A 108 33.43 23.51 17.41
CA SER A 108 34.64 23.68 18.21
C SER A 108 34.80 25.16 18.59
N GLY A 109 35.09 25.45 19.85
CA GLY A 109 35.66 26.75 20.24
C GLY A 109 35.23 27.26 21.61
N ARG A 110 36.00 26.88 22.64
CA ARG A 110 36.76 27.79 23.51
C ARG A 110 37.70 26.98 24.39
#